data_AF-A0A7V3W8I7-F1
#
_entry.id   AF-A0A7V3W8I7-F1
#
_cell.length_a   1.000
_cell.length_b   1.000
_cell.length_c   1.000
_cell.angle_alpha   90.00
_cell.angle_beta   90.00
_cell.angle_gamma   90.00
#
_symmetry.space_group_name_H-M   'P 1'
#
loop_
_entity.id
_entity.type
_entity.pdbx_description
1 polymer ?
#
loop_
_entity_poly.entity_id
_entity_poly.type
_entity_poly.pdbx_seq_one_letter_code
_entity_poly.pdbx_strand_id
1 'polypeptide(L)'
;MITNFANRVQRGKCSAHHSSTVIIGLMLLLGHLGITVGAMIGIEHLLSRTHRAHPRRSFFAQTANLLRTADYRLVLLGSVLPDLIDKPVGVYLFRETFHSGRIFAHTLLFLLVLVAIGLWRYRRNAATGVLALASGTFMHLLLDGVWRSPETLFWPAFGFDFPEYETGNFLREMMERLIHKPSAYIPEFVGLAIGLGIGIRMLKSGALSRFLKTGMLYDERL
;
A
#
# COMPACT_ATOMS: atom_id res chain seq x y z
N MET A 1 -13.90 49.42 -26.55
CA MET A 1 -12.97 48.32 -26.92
C MET A 1 -12.29 47.66 -25.69
N ILE A 2 -12.91 47.70 -24.50
CA ILE A 2 -12.31 47.16 -23.24
C ILE A 2 -13.23 46.10 -22.60
N THR A 3 -14.52 46.09 -22.92
CA THR A 3 -15.53 45.15 -22.41
C THR A 3 -15.47 43.73 -23.00
N ASN A 4 -14.77 43.53 -24.12
CA ASN A 4 -14.63 42.20 -24.75
C ASN A 4 -13.45 41.37 -24.22
N PHE A 5 -12.52 41.96 -23.45
CA PHE A 5 -11.38 41.23 -22.91
C PHE A 5 -11.72 40.48 -21.61
N ALA A 6 -12.51 41.11 -20.72
CA ALA A 6 -12.99 40.49 -19.47
C ALA A 6 -13.85 39.24 -19.73
N ASN A 7 -14.70 39.30 -20.77
CA ASN A 7 -15.54 38.18 -21.19
C ASN A 7 -14.77 37.02 -21.85
N ARG A 8 -13.51 37.23 -22.25
CA ARG A 8 -12.62 36.18 -22.76
C ARG A 8 -11.86 35.49 -21.63
N VAL A 9 -11.52 36.22 -20.57
CA VAL A 9 -10.87 35.68 -19.36
C VAL A 9 -11.85 34.83 -18.53
N GLN A 10 -13.13 35.21 -18.46
CA GLN A 10 -14.14 34.38 -17.78
C GLN A 10 -14.55 33.14 -18.59
N ARG A 11 -14.58 33.20 -19.93
CA ARG A 11 -14.87 32.03 -20.78
C ARG A 11 -13.71 31.02 -20.85
N GLY A 12 -12.49 31.41 -20.50
CA GLY A 12 -11.36 30.50 -20.35
C GLY A 12 -11.41 29.62 -19.10
N LYS A 13 -12.27 29.93 -18.12
CA LYS A 13 -12.39 29.18 -16.85
C LYS A 13 -13.48 28.10 -16.84
N CYS A 14 -14.31 27.99 -17.89
CA CYS A 14 -15.44 27.05 -17.95
C CYS A 14 -15.24 25.84 -18.87
N SER A 15 -14.03 25.53 -19.33
CA SER A 15 -13.82 24.37 -20.22
C SER A 15 -12.49 23.67 -19.97
N ALA A 16 -12.28 23.25 -18.72
CA ALA A 16 -11.24 22.28 -18.35
C ALA A 16 -11.80 21.24 -17.37
N HIS A 17 -13.06 20.85 -17.58
CA HIS A 17 -13.75 19.83 -16.78
C HIS A 17 -14.08 18.62 -17.66
N HIS A 18 -13.10 18.06 -18.37
CA HIS A 18 -13.18 16.67 -18.84
C HIS A 18 -11.83 16.16 -19.31
N SER A 19 -11.55 14.92 -18.93
CA SER A 19 -10.43 14.10 -19.41
C SER A 19 -9.04 14.46 -18.86
N SER A 20 -8.93 14.57 -17.55
CA SER A 20 -7.80 13.94 -16.88
C SER A 20 -8.34 12.69 -16.20
N THR A 21 -8.23 11.58 -16.94
CA THR A 21 -8.36 10.21 -16.47
C THR A 21 -7.27 9.96 -15.42
N VAL A 22 -7.37 10.61 -14.25
CA VAL A 22 -6.39 10.41 -13.20
C VAL A 22 -6.69 9.06 -12.57
N ILE A 23 -5.78 8.15 -12.90
CA ILE A 23 -5.61 6.81 -12.34
C ILE A 23 -5.33 6.98 -10.85
N ILE A 24 -6.36 7.18 -10.03
CA ILE A 24 -6.21 7.36 -8.58
C ILE A 24 -6.81 6.14 -7.88
N GLY A 25 -5.90 5.46 -7.19
CA GLY A 25 -5.86 4.05 -6.85
C GLY A 25 -7.11 3.47 -6.20
N LEU A 26 -7.54 2.40 -6.82
CA LEU A 26 -8.22 1.34 -6.12
C LEU A 26 -7.52 0.07 -6.59
N MET A 27 -6.29 -0.15 -6.11
CA MET A 27 -5.84 -1.53 -5.99
C MET A 27 -6.67 -2.09 -4.83
N LEU A 28 -7.48 -3.09 -5.10
CA LEU A 28 -8.36 -3.68 -4.11
C LEU A 28 -7.54 -4.63 -3.21
N LEU A 29 -8.25 -5.29 -2.31
CA LEU A 29 -7.68 -6.06 -1.22
C LEU A 29 -6.71 -7.16 -1.71
N LEU A 30 -7.02 -7.83 -2.81
CA LEU A 30 -6.26 -9.01 -3.24
C LEU A 30 -4.97 -8.62 -3.96
N GLY A 31 -5.00 -7.55 -4.75
CA GLY A 31 -3.83 -6.96 -5.39
C GLY A 31 -2.78 -6.58 -4.34
N HIS A 32 -3.19 -5.83 -3.33
CA HIS A 32 -2.30 -5.41 -2.24
C HIS A 32 -1.70 -6.59 -1.47
N LEU A 33 -2.53 -7.53 -1.02
CA LEU A 33 -2.06 -8.67 -0.22
C LEU A 33 -1.09 -9.55 -1.02
N GLY A 34 -1.49 -9.94 -2.24
CA GLY A 34 -0.73 -10.86 -3.06
C GLY A 34 0.57 -10.26 -3.60
N ILE A 35 0.50 -9.06 -4.17
CA ILE A 35 1.69 -8.39 -4.73
C ILE A 35 2.67 -8.02 -3.62
N THR A 36 2.19 -7.55 -2.45
CA THR A 36 3.07 -7.22 -1.32
C THR A 36 3.87 -8.43 -0.87
N VAL A 37 3.20 -9.56 -0.59
CA VAL A 37 3.89 -10.78 -0.15
C VAL A 37 4.81 -11.32 -1.24
N GLY A 38 4.34 -11.37 -2.49
CA GLY A 38 5.17 -11.81 -3.62
C GLY A 38 6.43 -10.95 -3.80
N ALA A 39 6.31 -9.63 -3.69
CA ALA A 39 7.43 -8.70 -3.78
C ALA A 39 8.43 -8.90 -2.64
N MET A 40 7.96 -9.06 -1.39
CA MET A 40 8.83 -9.29 -0.24
C MET A 40 9.64 -10.59 -0.37
N ILE A 41 9.00 -11.68 -0.82
CA ILE A 41 9.69 -12.95 -1.09
C ILE A 41 10.69 -12.79 -2.25
N GLY A 42 10.29 -12.13 -3.34
CA GLY A 42 11.17 -11.90 -4.49
C GLY A 42 12.40 -11.07 -4.14
N ILE A 43 12.23 -10.03 -3.33
CA ILE A 43 13.32 -9.20 -2.82
C ILE A 43 14.23 -10.04 -1.91
N GLU A 44 13.69 -10.80 -0.97
CA GLU A 44 14.50 -11.70 -0.14
C GLU A 44 15.34 -12.65 -0.99
N HIS A 45 14.77 -13.29 -2.00
CA HIS A 45 15.47 -14.25 -2.84
C HIS A 45 16.59 -13.58 -3.65
N LEU A 46 16.35 -12.37 -4.16
CA LEU A 46 17.35 -11.57 -4.87
C LEU A 46 18.51 -11.16 -3.94
N LEU A 47 18.19 -10.70 -2.73
CA LEU A 47 19.18 -10.31 -1.73
C LEU A 47 19.99 -11.51 -1.21
N SER A 48 19.35 -12.66 -1.04
CA SER A 48 20.00 -13.91 -0.63
C SER A 48 20.93 -14.47 -1.71
N ARG A 49 20.59 -14.29 -3.00
CA ARG A 49 21.47 -14.66 -4.12
C ARG A 49 22.71 -13.79 -4.20
N THR A 50 22.55 -12.47 -4.07
CA THR A 50 23.66 -11.52 -4.11
C THR A 50 24.62 -11.69 -2.93
N HIS A 51 24.11 -12.08 -1.74
CA HIS A 51 24.95 -12.39 -0.58
C HIS A 51 25.88 -13.61 -0.79
N ARG A 52 25.40 -14.69 -1.45
CA ARG A 52 26.26 -15.86 -1.73
C ARG A 52 27.48 -15.52 -2.60
N ALA A 53 27.43 -14.41 -3.35
CA ALA A 53 28.54 -13.95 -4.16
C ALA A 53 29.57 -13.10 -3.38
N HIS A 54 29.18 -12.36 -2.32
CA HIS A 54 30.06 -11.47 -1.55
C HIS A 54 29.76 -11.52 -0.03
N PRO A 55 30.55 -12.28 0.78
CA PRO A 55 30.23 -12.64 2.17
C PRO A 55 30.61 -11.59 3.23
N ARG A 56 30.95 -10.35 2.86
CA ARG A 56 31.18 -9.31 3.87
C ARG A 56 29.86 -8.86 4.48
N ARG A 57 29.85 -8.54 5.79
CA ARG A 57 28.74 -7.98 6.60
C ARG A 57 28.03 -6.82 5.88
N SER A 58 27.23 -7.13 4.88
CA SER A 58 26.62 -6.14 4.00
C SER A 58 25.21 -5.86 4.47
N PHE A 59 24.77 -4.62 4.24
CA PHE A 59 23.39 -4.19 4.45
C PHE A 59 22.38 -5.19 3.85
N PHE A 60 22.68 -5.76 2.68
CA PHE A 60 21.86 -6.75 1.99
C PHE A 60 21.67 -8.07 2.76
N ALA A 61 22.69 -8.53 3.48
CA ALA A 61 22.58 -9.73 4.31
C ALA A 61 21.65 -9.49 5.52
N GLN A 62 21.76 -8.30 6.12
CA GLN A 62 20.91 -7.91 7.24
C GLN A 62 19.45 -7.77 6.81
N THR A 63 19.17 -7.12 5.67
CA THR A 63 17.81 -6.97 5.15
C THR A 63 17.21 -8.30 4.72
N ALA A 64 17.96 -9.18 4.05
CA ALA A 64 17.49 -10.53 3.73
C ALA A 64 17.10 -11.32 5.00
N ASN A 65 17.93 -11.24 6.05
CA ASN A 65 17.63 -11.91 7.32
C ASN A 65 16.37 -11.32 8.00
N LEU A 66 16.20 -10.00 7.96
CA LEU A 66 14.99 -9.33 8.48
C LEU A 66 13.73 -9.79 7.73
N LEU A 67 13.78 -9.88 6.40
CA LEU A 67 12.64 -10.37 5.60
C LEU A 67 12.34 -11.85 5.84
N ARG A 68 13.37 -12.68 6.04
CA ARG A 68 13.22 -14.11 6.33
C ARG A 68 12.59 -14.37 7.69
N THR A 69 12.91 -13.54 8.68
CA THR A 69 12.41 -13.65 10.07
C THR A 69 11.20 -12.77 10.35
N ALA A 70 10.71 -12.04 9.34
CA ALA A 70 9.53 -11.18 9.48
C ALA A 70 8.26 -12.01 9.71
N ASP A 71 7.36 -11.46 10.54
CA ASP A 71 6.00 -11.96 10.67
C ASP A 71 5.17 -11.47 9.47
N TYR A 72 4.97 -12.34 8.49
CA TYR A 72 4.21 -12.02 7.29
C TYR A 72 2.72 -11.78 7.54
N ARG A 73 2.17 -12.18 8.71
CA ARG A 73 0.81 -11.79 9.09
C ARG A 73 0.74 -10.29 9.32
N LEU A 74 1.78 -9.72 9.95
CA LEU A 74 1.89 -8.28 10.16
C LEU A 74 2.23 -7.53 8.87
N VAL A 75 2.98 -8.14 7.94
CA VAL A 75 3.17 -7.58 6.59
C VAL A 75 1.84 -7.51 5.85
N LEU A 76 1.06 -8.61 5.85
CA LEU A 76 -0.27 -8.65 5.24
C LEU A 76 -1.20 -7.62 5.89
N LEU A 77 -1.23 -7.54 7.23
CA LEU A 77 -2.00 -6.53 7.94
C LEU A 77 -1.57 -5.12 7.55
N GLY A 78 -0.27 -4.84 7.53
CA GLY A 78 0.30 -3.56 7.11
C GLY A 78 -0.09 -3.18 5.68
N SER A 79 -0.17 -4.16 4.77
CA SER A 79 -0.53 -3.95 3.36
C SER A 79 -1.99 -3.56 3.12
N VAL A 80 -2.84 -3.66 4.14
CA VAL A 80 -4.25 -3.23 4.08
C VAL A 80 -4.57 -2.20 5.18
N LEU A 81 -3.60 -1.90 6.04
CA LEU A 81 -3.79 -1.05 7.21
C LEU A 81 -4.22 0.38 6.86
N PRO A 82 -3.63 1.07 5.85
CA PRO A 82 -4.06 2.42 5.52
C PRO A 82 -5.52 2.47 5.11
N ASP A 83 -5.94 1.56 4.24
CA ASP A 83 -7.32 1.40 3.83
C ASP A 83 -8.27 1.07 5.00
N LEU A 84 -7.83 0.22 5.93
CA LEU A 84 -8.62 -0.16 7.10
C LEU A 84 -8.84 1.00 8.07
N ILE A 85 -7.93 1.97 8.13
CA ILE A 85 -8.07 3.17 8.96
C ILE A 85 -8.83 4.25 8.21
N ASP A 86 -8.37 4.61 7.01
CA ASP A 86 -8.80 5.82 6.33
C ASP A 86 -10.18 5.68 5.69
N LYS A 87 -10.59 4.48 5.24
CA LYS A 87 -11.94 4.29 4.67
C LYS A 87 -13.03 4.43 5.72
N PRO A 88 -12.99 3.74 6.88
CA PRO A 88 -13.97 3.98 7.96
C PRO A 88 -13.99 5.43 8.43
N VAL A 89 -12.82 6.02 8.63
CA VAL A 89 -12.73 7.38 9.17
C VAL A 89 -13.20 8.42 8.16
N GLY A 90 -12.70 8.39 6.93
CA GLY A 90 -12.96 9.41 5.92
C GLY A 90 -14.25 9.22 5.10
N VAL A 91 -14.78 8.00 5.01
CA VAL A 91 -16.01 7.71 4.23
C VAL A 91 -17.23 7.49 5.12
N TYR A 92 -17.07 6.94 6.33
CA TYR A 92 -18.20 6.60 7.20
C TYR A 92 -18.36 7.50 8.41
N LEU A 93 -17.27 7.84 9.13
CA LEU A 93 -17.35 8.62 10.37
C LEU A 93 -17.32 10.14 10.14
N PHE A 94 -16.41 10.61 9.28
CA PHE A 94 -16.15 12.04 9.05
C PHE A 94 -16.28 12.40 7.57
N ARG A 95 -17.30 11.84 6.90
CA ARG A 95 -17.55 12.06 5.48
C ARG A 95 -17.68 13.54 5.14
N GLU A 96 -18.48 14.26 5.91
CA GLU A 96 -18.75 15.70 5.74
C GLU A 96 -17.52 16.60 5.96
N THR A 97 -16.44 16.07 6.55
CA THR A 97 -15.21 16.82 6.86
C THR A 97 -14.10 16.57 5.84
N PHE A 98 -13.91 15.31 5.42
CA PHE A 98 -12.76 14.95 4.60
C PHE A 98 -13.10 14.58 3.16
N HIS A 99 -14.33 14.13 2.88
CA HIS A 99 -14.77 13.67 1.55
C HIS A 99 -13.77 12.74 0.82
N SER A 100 -12.97 11.96 1.56
CA SER A 100 -11.82 11.24 1.01
C SER A 100 -11.52 9.99 1.82
N GLY A 101 -11.22 8.88 1.14
CA GLY A 101 -10.76 7.64 1.77
C GLY A 101 -9.25 7.54 1.95
N ARG A 102 -8.52 8.63 1.68
CA ARG A 102 -7.04 8.71 1.74
C ARG A 102 -6.65 9.91 2.59
N ILE A 103 -6.57 9.68 3.88
CA ILE A 103 -6.33 10.72 4.89
C ILE A 103 -5.01 10.44 5.60
N PHE A 104 -5.02 10.29 6.93
CA PHE A 104 -3.83 10.18 7.77
C PHE A 104 -2.99 8.94 7.52
N ALA A 105 -3.58 7.75 7.34
CA ALA A 105 -2.80 6.53 7.20
C ALA A 105 -2.16 6.36 5.82
N HIS A 106 -2.63 7.10 4.81
CA HIS A 106 -2.01 7.20 3.49
C HIS A 106 -0.86 8.22 3.40
N THR A 107 -0.45 8.82 4.53
CA THR A 107 0.64 9.79 4.57
C THR A 107 2.01 9.14 4.77
N LEU A 108 3.06 9.79 4.27
CA LEU A 108 4.44 9.44 4.60
C LEU A 108 4.71 9.59 6.10
N LEU A 109 4.09 10.58 6.75
CA LEU A 109 4.21 10.79 8.19
C LEU A 109 3.78 9.55 8.98
N PHE A 110 2.64 8.95 8.64
CA PHE A 110 2.16 7.72 9.28
C PHE A 110 3.17 6.58 9.13
N LEU A 111 3.69 6.38 7.90
CA LEU A 111 4.74 5.40 7.66
C LEU A 111 6.00 5.68 8.51
N LEU A 112 6.46 6.93 8.58
CA LEU A 112 7.65 7.31 9.35
C LEU A 112 7.46 7.06 10.84
N VAL A 113 6.26 7.30 11.39
CA VAL A 113 5.94 6.97 12.79
C VAL A 113 6.02 5.46 13.01
N LEU A 114 5.46 4.64 12.12
CA LEU A 114 5.56 3.18 12.22
C LEU A 114 7.01 2.71 12.16
N VAL A 115 7.82 3.26 11.24
CA VAL A 115 9.25 2.96 11.14
C VAL A 115 9.98 3.38 12.41
N ALA A 116 9.73 4.57 12.95
CA ALA A 116 10.36 5.05 14.17
C ALA A 116 10.05 4.14 15.37
N ILE A 117 8.77 3.78 15.57
CA ILE A 117 8.35 2.84 16.61
C ILE A 117 9.00 1.47 16.38
N GLY A 118 9.02 0.98 15.15
CA GLY A 118 9.63 -0.29 14.79
C GLY A 118 11.13 -0.33 15.07
N LEU A 119 11.87 0.69 14.68
CA LEU A 119 13.30 0.81 14.94
C LEU A 119 13.59 0.92 16.44
N TRP A 120 12.76 1.66 17.19
CA TRP A 120 12.88 1.76 18.63
C TRP A 120 12.66 0.40 19.31
N ARG A 121 11.61 -0.34 18.94
CA ARG A 121 11.32 -1.69 19.45
C ARG A 121 12.40 -2.70 19.06
N TYR A 122 12.92 -2.61 17.84
CA TYR A 122 14.00 -3.45 17.36
C TYR A 122 15.28 -3.22 18.16
N ARG A 123 15.65 -1.96 18.42
CA ARG A 123 16.84 -1.63 19.23
C ARG A 123 16.73 -2.07 20.69
N ARG A 124 15.52 -2.08 21.25
CA ARG A 124 15.30 -2.46 22.66
C ARG A 124 15.29 -3.98 22.84
N ASN A 125 14.53 -4.70 22.02
CA ASN A 125 14.20 -6.11 22.28
C ASN A 125 14.36 -7.00 21.04
N ALA A 126 15.02 -6.54 19.97
CA ALA A 126 15.08 -7.22 18.67
C ALA A 126 13.70 -7.55 18.06
N ALA A 127 12.65 -6.86 18.48
CA ALA A 127 11.29 -7.08 18.01
C ALA A 127 11.07 -6.46 16.62
N THR A 128 10.76 -7.30 15.63
CA THR A 128 10.60 -6.91 14.22
C THR A 128 9.14 -6.67 13.80
N GLY A 129 8.16 -6.96 14.66
CA GLY A 129 6.75 -6.96 14.27
C GLY A 129 6.23 -5.61 13.74
N VAL A 130 6.58 -4.50 14.38
CA VAL A 130 6.17 -3.16 13.88
C VAL A 130 6.93 -2.78 12.61
N LEU A 131 8.16 -3.25 12.42
CA LEU A 131 8.89 -3.07 11.16
C LEU A 131 8.24 -3.87 10.02
N ALA A 132 7.74 -5.07 10.30
CA ALA A 132 6.97 -5.88 9.34
C ALA A 132 5.64 -5.20 8.97
N LEU A 133 4.96 -4.59 9.95
CA LEU A 133 3.78 -3.76 9.71
C LEU A 133 4.13 -2.55 8.83
N ALA A 134 5.21 -1.84 9.16
CA ALA A 134 5.69 -0.69 8.41
C ALA A 134 6.08 -1.05 6.96
N SER A 135 6.72 -2.21 6.74
CA SER A 135 7.07 -2.66 5.38
C SER A 135 5.83 -2.99 4.56
N GLY A 136 4.82 -3.62 5.17
CA GLY A 136 3.52 -3.83 4.55
C GLY A 136 2.84 -2.51 4.18
N THR A 137 2.82 -1.55 5.11
CA THR A 137 2.25 -0.21 4.87
C THR A 137 3.01 0.55 3.78
N PHE A 138 4.33 0.48 3.74
CA PHE A 138 5.11 1.07 2.66
C PHE A 138 4.73 0.49 1.30
N MET A 139 4.61 -0.84 1.21
CA MET A 139 4.15 -1.50 -0.01
C MET A 139 2.72 -1.12 -0.37
N HIS A 140 1.84 -0.87 0.61
CA HIS A 140 0.51 -0.33 0.35
C HIS A 140 0.58 1.06 -0.27
N LEU A 141 1.29 2.02 0.34
CA LEU A 141 1.43 3.37 -0.22
C LEU A 141 2.01 3.35 -1.63
N LEU A 142 2.94 2.42 -1.86
CA LEU A 142 3.50 2.18 -3.17
C LEU A 142 2.40 1.65 -4.13
N LEU A 143 1.78 0.53 -3.84
CA LEU A 143 0.80 -0.08 -4.75
C LEU A 143 -0.44 0.80 -5.00
N ASP A 144 -0.88 1.54 -3.99
CA ASP A 144 -2.00 2.48 -4.07
C ASP A 144 -1.69 3.71 -4.94
N GLY A 145 -0.41 3.99 -5.19
CA GLY A 145 0.03 5.07 -6.05
C GLY A 145 -0.22 6.46 -5.44
N VAL A 146 -0.25 6.56 -4.10
CA VAL A 146 -0.47 7.83 -3.39
C VAL A 146 0.61 8.87 -3.71
N TRP A 147 1.79 8.46 -4.20
CA TRP A 147 2.82 9.37 -4.70
C TRP A 147 2.36 10.28 -5.84
N ARG A 148 1.25 9.95 -6.52
CA ARG A 148 0.62 10.82 -7.53
C ARG A 148 -0.19 11.96 -6.93
N SER A 149 -0.44 11.92 -5.62
CA SER A 149 -1.11 12.95 -4.85
C SER A 149 -0.14 13.46 -3.76
N PRO A 150 0.84 14.32 -4.12
CA PRO A 150 1.85 14.82 -3.18
C PRO A 150 1.25 15.49 -1.95
N GLU A 151 0.08 16.13 -2.09
CA GLU A 151 -0.67 16.75 -0.99
C GLU A 151 -1.01 15.75 0.11
N THR A 152 -1.53 14.57 -0.25
CA THR A 152 -1.79 13.47 0.69
C THR A 152 -0.49 12.83 1.17
N LEU A 153 0.45 12.51 0.27
CA LEU A 153 1.67 11.79 0.64
C LEU A 153 2.52 12.58 1.64
N PHE A 154 2.67 13.89 1.44
CA PHE A 154 3.51 14.75 2.27
C PHE A 154 2.72 15.57 3.28
N TRP A 155 1.44 15.26 3.51
CA TRP A 155 0.66 15.88 4.58
C TRP A 155 1.41 15.77 5.92
N PRO A 156 1.49 16.85 6.73
CA PRO A 156 0.81 18.14 6.60
C PRO A 156 1.62 19.25 5.89
N ALA A 157 2.71 18.92 5.19
CA ALA A 157 3.63 19.93 4.65
C ALA A 157 3.04 20.80 3.51
N PHE A 158 2.05 20.28 2.77
CA PHE A 158 1.40 20.98 1.65
C PHE A 158 0.00 21.53 1.99
N GLY A 159 -0.37 21.51 3.28
CA GLY A 159 -1.71 21.90 3.74
C GLY A 159 -2.26 20.91 4.74
N PHE A 160 -3.36 21.30 5.39
CA PHE A 160 -4.08 20.45 6.33
C PHE A 160 -5.28 19.74 5.71
N ASP A 161 -5.71 20.18 4.54
CA ASP A 161 -6.83 19.62 3.81
C ASP A 161 -6.38 18.42 2.96
N PHE A 162 -7.31 17.49 2.72
CA PHE A 162 -7.10 16.36 1.84
C PHE A 162 -7.87 16.57 0.53
N PRO A 163 -7.36 16.05 -0.61
CA PRO A 163 -8.09 16.08 -1.86
C PRO A 163 -9.44 15.38 -1.71
N GLU A 164 -10.51 16.09 -2.05
CA GLU A 164 -11.86 15.54 -2.06
C GLU A 164 -12.03 14.61 -3.26
N TYR A 165 -12.66 13.47 -3.03
CA TYR A 165 -13.10 12.58 -4.09
C TYR A 165 -14.60 12.40 -3.95
N GLU A 166 -15.32 12.38 -5.08
CA GLU A 166 -16.73 12.03 -5.08
C GLU A 166 -16.87 10.63 -4.46
N THR A 167 -17.25 10.61 -3.19
CA THR A 167 -17.49 9.41 -2.42
C THR A 167 -18.98 9.17 -2.54
N GLY A 168 -19.44 8.73 -3.71
CA GLY A 168 -20.83 8.33 -3.91
C GLY A 168 -21.11 7.00 -3.22
N ASN A 169 -21.83 6.09 -3.89
CA ASN A 169 -21.98 4.73 -3.39
C ASN A 169 -20.66 3.97 -3.60
N PHE A 170 -19.80 3.95 -2.57
CA PHE A 170 -18.49 3.28 -2.59
C PHE A 170 -18.51 1.88 -3.21
N LEU A 171 -19.50 1.05 -2.86
CA LEU A 171 -19.64 -0.31 -3.41
C LEU A 171 -19.94 -0.30 -4.91
N ARG A 172 -20.79 0.62 -5.38
CA ARG A 172 -21.14 0.76 -6.80
C ARG A 172 -19.92 1.21 -7.60
N GLU A 173 -19.20 2.21 -7.11
CA GLU A 173 -17.98 2.71 -7.76
C GLU A 173 -16.86 1.66 -7.77
N MET A 174 -16.72 0.90 -6.69
CA MET A 174 -15.79 -0.21 -6.62
C MET A 174 -16.09 -1.26 -7.69
N MET A 175 -17.35 -1.68 -7.82
CA MET A 175 -17.77 -2.65 -8.85
C MET A 175 -17.58 -2.09 -10.26
N GLU A 176 -17.94 -0.83 -10.48
CA GLU A 176 -17.78 -0.17 -11.77
C GLU A 176 -16.31 -0.13 -12.20
N ARG A 177 -15.41 0.23 -11.28
CA ARG A 177 -13.95 0.24 -11.51
C ARG A 177 -13.41 -1.17 -11.77
N LEU A 178 -13.85 -2.17 -11.00
CA LEU A 178 -13.38 -3.55 -11.13
C LEU A 178 -13.79 -4.17 -12.48
N ILE A 179 -14.95 -3.79 -13.02
CA ILE A 179 -15.44 -4.33 -14.30
C ILE A 179 -14.84 -3.58 -15.49
N HIS A 180 -14.75 -2.25 -15.43
CA HIS A 180 -14.49 -1.43 -16.62
C HIS A 180 -13.06 -0.89 -16.72
N LYS A 181 -12.27 -0.92 -15.64
CA LYS A 181 -10.91 -0.36 -15.64
C LYS A 181 -9.85 -1.46 -15.56
N PRO A 182 -9.08 -1.70 -16.64
CA PRO A 182 -7.93 -2.61 -16.65
C PRO A 182 -6.92 -2.34 -15.53
N SER A 183 -6.71 -1.06 -15.22
CA SER A 183 -5.80 -0.65 -14.15
C SER A 183 -6.25 -1.08 -12.76
N ALA A 184 -7.53 -1.45 -12.57
CA ALA A 184 -8.06 -1.93 -11.29
C ALA A 184 -8.07 -3.46 -11.22
N TYR A 185 -8.60 -4.17 -12.23
CA TYR A 185 -8.73 -5.63 -12.13
C TYR A 185 -7.45 -6.41 -12.43
N ILE A 186 -6.53 -5.91 -13.26
CA ILE A 186 -5.28 -6.63 -13.58
C ILE A 186 -4.44 -6.85 -12.31
N PRO A 187 -4.15 -5.82 -11.49
CA PRO A 187 -3.46 -6.02 -10.23
C PRO A 187 -4.17 -6.99 -9.29
N GLU A 188 -5.51 -7.00 -9.27
CA GLU A 188 -6.27 -7.96 -8.45
C GLU A 188 -6.07 -9.40 -8.89
N PHE A 189 -6.17 -9.69 -10.19
CA PHE A 189 -5.92 -11.04 -10.68
C PHE A 189 -4.49 -11.48 -10.45
N VAL A 190 -3.52 -10.58 -10.63
CA VAL A 190 -2.10 -10.87 -10.35
C VAL A 190 -1.90 -11.16 -8.86
N GLY A 191 -2.42 -10.30 -7.98
CA GLY A 191 -2.34 -10.50 -6.53
C GLY A 191 -3.02 -11.79 -6.09
N LEU A 192 -4.22 -12.07 -6.61
CA LEU A 192 -4.94 -13.31 -6.36
C LEU A 192 -4.15 -14.53 -6.83
N ALA A 193 -3.58 -14.51 -8.04
CA ALA A 193 -2.79 -15.62 -8.57
C ALA A 193 -1.54 -15.88 -7.72
N ILE A 194 -0.83 -14.84 -7.30
CA ILE A 194 0.32 -14.95 -6.39
C ILE A 194 -0.11 -15.53 -5.04
N GLY A 195 -1.16 -14.96 -4.43
CA GLY A 195 -1.68 -15.39 -3.14
C GLY A 195 -2.16 -16.85 -3.15
N LEU A 196 -2.90 -17.26 -4.20
CA LEU A 196 -3.32 -18.65 -4.39
C LEU A 196 -2.14 -19.58 -4.61
N GLY A 197 -1.16 -19.19 -5.43
CA GLY A 197 0.04 -19.99 -5.67
C GLY A 197 0.79 -20.28 -4.37
N ILE A 198 1.00 -19.25 -3.55
CA ILE A 198 1.62 -19.38 -2.22
C ILE A 198 0.74 -20.24 -1.30
N GLY A 199 -0.56 -19.95 -1.21
CA GLY A 199 -1.50 -20.68 -0.35
C GLY A 199 -1.59 -22.17 -0.68
N ILE A 200 -1.67 -22.53 -1.97
CA ILE A 200 -1.69 -23.92 -2.43
C ILE A 200 -0.37 -24.62 -2.09
N ARG A 201 0.78 -23.94 -2.27
CA ARG A 201 2.10 -24.49 -1.89
C ARG A 201 2.17 -24.76 -0.38
N MET A 202 1.63 -23.87 0.44
CA MET A 202 1.58 -24.02 1.90
C MET A 202 0.65 -25.14 2.36
N LEU A 203 -0.48 -25.35 1.68
CA LEU A 203 -1.39 -26.46 1.94
C LEU A 203 -0.72 -27.81 1.62
N LYS A 204 -0.08 -27.91 0.44
CA LYS A 204 0.60 -29.14 0.00
C LYS A 204 1.80 -29.52 0.88
N SER A 205 2.52 -28.53 1.41
CA SER A 205 3.69 -28.73 2.28
C SER A 205 3.35 -28.91 3.77
N GLY A 206 2.08 -28.73 4.17
CA GLY A 206 1.66 -28.72 5.57
C GLY A 206 2.17 -27.50 6.36
N ALA A 207 2.73 -26.49 5.69
CA ALA A 207 3.31 -25.30 6.30
C ALA A 207 2.26 -24.32 6.84
N LEU A 208 0.98 -24.43 6.43
CA LEU A 208 -0.08 -23.48 6.78
C LEU A 208 -0.28 -23.34 8.30
N SER A 209 -0.33 -24.46 9.04
CA SER A 209 -0.51 -24.43 10.50
C SER A 209 0.65 -23.69 11.19
N ARG A 210 1.88 -23.86 10.68
CA ARG A 210 3.06 -23.17 11.21
C ARG A 210 3.02 -21.67 10.91
N PHE A 211 2.66 -21.30 9.70
CA PHE A 211 2.48 -19.90 9.32
C PHE A 211 1.44 -19.21 10.20
N LEU A 212 0.28 -19.84 10.44
CA LEU A 212 -0.75 -19.26 11.29
C LEU A 212 -0.29 -19.04 12.74
N LYS A 213 0.58 -19.92 13.26
CA LYS A 213 1.14 -19.80 14.62
C LYS A 213 2.29 -18.79 14.70
N THR A 214 3.23 -18.86 13.77
CA THR A 214 4.53 -18.16 13.85
C THR A 214 4.63 -16.92 12.97
N GLY A 215 3.79 -16.83 11.94
CA GLY A 215 3.86 -15.78 10.92
C GLY A 215 5.00 -15.91 9.93
N MET A 216 5.86 -16.93 10.07
CA MET A 216 6.98 -17.12 9.16
C MET A 216 6.53 -17.83 7.89
N LEU A 217 6.86 -17.23 6.74
CA LEU A 217 6.55 -17.79 5.43
C LEU A 217 7.71 -18.63 4.85
N TYR A 218 8.94 -18.43 5.35
CA TYR A 218 10.11 -19.14 4.87
C TYR A 218 10.38 -20.39 5.72
N ASP A 219 10.31 -21.57 5.10
CA ASP A 219 10.79 -22.84 5.63
C ASP A 219 11.75 -23.43 4.60
N GLU A 220 12.77 -24.18 5.00
CA GLU A 220 13.69 -24.85 4.05
C GLU A 220 12.98 -25.91 3.17
N ARG A 221 11.69 -26.14 3.42
CA ARG A 221 10.80 -27.05 2.70
C ARG A 221 9.90 -26.35 1.66
N LEU A 222 9.90 -25.01 1.62
CA LEU A 222 9.19 -24.19 0.62
C LEU A 222 10.14 -23.71 -0.47
#